data_AF-A0A540NT00-F1
#
_entry.id   AF-A0A540NT00-F1
#
_cell.length_a   1.000
_cell.length_b   1.000
_cell.length_c   1.000
_cell.angle_alpha   90.00
_cell.angle_beta   90.00
_cell.angle_gamma   90.00
#
_symmetry.space_group_name_H-M   'P 1'
#
loop_
_entity.id
_entity.type
_entity.pdbx_description
1 polymer ?
#
loop_
_entity_poly.entity_id
_entity_poly.type
_entity_poly.pdbx_seq_one_letter_code
_entity_poly.pdbx_strand_id
1 'polypeptide(L)'
;MGGCDKHGFPMKQGVLTTGRVRPLLHRGTPCFRGHGRRNGERIRKSVRGCIVSPDISVLNLVICWNTHCPTSAKREERKHFK
;
A
#
# COMPACT_ATOMS: atom_id res chain seq x y z
N MET A 1 -5.80 -0.02 -6.03
CA MET A 1 -5.36 1.27 -5.45
C MET A 1 -4.85 1.03 -4.05
N GLY A 2 -3.90 1.83 -3.58
CA GLY A 2 -3.29 1.60 -2.26
C GLY A 2 -2.11 2.52 -2.00
N GLY A 3 -1.19 2.05 -1.16
CA GLY A 3 0.01 2.79 -0.80
C GLY A 3 0.89 1.99 0.17
N CYS A 4 2.03 2.59 0.52
CA CYS A 4 3.01 2.03 1.46
C CYS A 4 3.36 3.05 2.55
N ASP A 5 3.47 2.55 3.77
CA ASP A 5 3.96 3.30 4.94
C ASP A 5 5.48 3.55 4.83
N LYS A 6 6.04 4.50 5.59
CA LYS A 6 7.49 4.82 5.68
C LYS A 6 8.39 3.61 5.95
N HIS A 7 7.88 2.60 6.66
CA HIS A 7 8.63 1.36 6.91
C HIS A 7 8.32 0.23 5.90
N GLY A 8 7.69 0.56 4.76
CA GLY A 8 7.43 -0.38 3.67
C GLY A 8 6.22 -1.31 3.87
N PHE A 9 5.42 -1.11 4.91
CA PHE A 9 4.21 -1.92 5.11
C PHE A 9 3.10 -1.48 4.15
N PRO A 10 2.51 -2.43 3.39
CA PRO A 10 1.44 -2.11 2.45
C PRO A 10 0.14 -1.79 3.17
N MET A 11 -0.68 -0.93 2.55
CA MET A 11 -2.06 -0.67 2.97
C MET A 11 -2.99 -1.83 2.61
N LYS A 12 -3.94 -2.16 3.50
CA LYS A 12 -4.99 -3.15 3.24
C LYS A 12 -6.37 -2.54 3.39
N GLN A 13 -7.19 -2.72 2.36
CA GLN A 13 -8.59 -2.34 2.36
C GLN A 13 -9.38 -3.10 3.44
N GLY A 14 -10.28 -2.41 4.13
CA GLY A 14 -11.14 -2.99 5.18
C GLY A 14 -10.51 -2.98 6.58
N VAL A 15 -9.28 -2.49 6.73
CA VAL A 15 -8.67 -2.25 8.04
C VAL A 15 -8.86 -0.76 8.38
N LEU A 16 -9.94 -0.46 9.09
CA LEU A 16 -10.39 0.90 9.43
C LEU A 16 -9.59 1.54 10.57
N THR A 17 -8.26 1.47 10.50
CA THR A 17 -7.37 2.09 11.47
C THR A 17 -6.40 3.00 10.75
N THR A 18 -5.97 4.08 11.41
CA THR A 18 -4.87 4.90 10.90
C THR A 18 -3.55 4.14 11.02
N GLY A 19 -3.31 3.45 12.14
CA GLY A 19 -2.06 2.74 12.43
C GLY A 19 -1.91 1.37 11.75
N ARG A 20 -0.94 0.59 12.27
CA ARG A 20 -0.63 -0.77 11.80
C ARG A 20 -1.30 -1.82 12.69
N VAL A 21 -1.78 -2.88 12.04
CA VAL A 21 -2.39 -4.03 12.71
C VAL A 21 -1.68 -5.30 12.24
N ARG A 22 -1.71 -6.37 13.05
CA ARG A 22 -1.10 -7.68 12.73
C ARG A 22 -2.16 -8.77 12.47
N PRO A 23 -2.95 -8.69 11.38
CA PRO A 23 -3.96 -9.69 11.07
C PRO A 23 -3.33 -11.02 10.62
N LEU A 24 -4.11 -12.09 10.74
CA LEU A 24 -3.75 -13.42 10.25
C LEU A 24 -4.20 -13.58 8.79
N LEU A 25 -3.27 -13.41 7.85
CA LEU A 25 -3.51 -13.40 6.41
C LEU A 25 -3.53 -14.81 5.81
N HIS A 26 -4.49 -15.05 4.92
CA HIS A 26 -4.54 -16.23 4.07
C HIS A 26 -3.79 -15.99 2.75
N ARG A 27 -3.31 -17.05 2.10
CA ARG A 27 -2.69 -16.97 0.76
C ARG A 27 -3.58 -16.22 -0.23
N GLY A 28 -2.95 -15.46 -1.12
CA GLY A 28 -3.64 -14.71 -2.17
C GLY A 28 -4.36 -13.46 -1.67
N THR A 29 -4.44 -13.23 -0.36
CA THR A 29 -4.99 -11.97 0.16
C THR A 29 -4.02 -10.81 -0.08
N PRO A 30 -4.51 -9.57 -0.27
CA PRO A 30 -3.63 -8.41 -0.39
C PRO A 30 -2.72 -8.34 0.84
N CYS A 31 -1.45 -8.00 0.59
CA CYS A 31 -0.30 -8.02 1.52
C CYS A 31 0.34 -9.40 1.77
N PHE A 32 -0.24 -10.51 1.26
CA PHE A 32 0.36 -11.83 1.34
C PHE A 32 0.11 -12.69 0.08
N ARG A 33 1.10 -12.71 -0.81
CA ARG A 33 1.06 -13.55 -2.02
C ARG A 33 1.14 -15.06 -1.70
N GLY A 34 1.97 -15.44 -0.72
CA GLY A 34 2.04 -16.83 -0.25
C GLY A 34 2.79 -17.81 -1.15
N HIS A 35 3.57 -17.36 -2.13
CA HIS A 35 4.41 -18.25 -2.93
C HIS A 35 5.41 -19.03 -2.05
N GLY A 36 5.54 -20.33 -2.29
CA GLY A 36 6.50 -21.21 -1.61
C GLY A 36 6.12 -21.69 -0.20
N ARG A 37 4.94 -21.33 0.30
CA ARG A 37 4.46 -21.72 1.64
C ARG A 37 3.57 -23.00 1.55
N ARG A 38 3.20 -23.68 2.65
CA ARG A 38 2.31 -24.88 2.62
C ARG A 38 0.81 -24.57 2.48
N ASN A 39 0.06 -25.39 1.75
CA ASN A 39 -1.40 -25.22 1.62
C ASN A 39 -2.07 -25.09 3.00
N GLY A 40 -2.99 -24.13 3.13
CA GLY A 40 -3.66 -23.80 4.41
C GLY A 40 -2.84 -22.95 5.40
N GLU A 41 -1.55 -22.69 5.15
CA GLU A 41 -0.74 -21.86 6.04
C GLU A 41 -1.22 -20.40 6.05
N ARG A 42 -1.40 -19.86 7.26
CA ARG A 42 -1.75 -18.46 7.51
C ARG A 42 -0.63 -17.78 8.28
N ILE A 43 -0.36 -16.51 7.96
CA ILE A 43 0.74 -15.76 8.56
C ILE A 43 0.25 -14.47 9.22
N ARG A 44 0.78 -14.16 10.40
CA ARG A 44 0.60 -12.84 11.03
C ARG A 44 1.65 -11.88 10.48
N LYS A 45 1.21 -10.90 9.70
CA LYS A 45 2.06 -9.82 9.19
C LYS A 45 1.51 -8.47 9.62
N SER A 46 2.40 -7.53 9.88
CA SER A 46 2.01 -6.13 10.10
C SER A 46 1.55 -5.53 8.77
N VAL A 47 0.44 -4.80 8.80
CA VAL A 47 -0.20 -4.20 7.63
C VAL A 47 -0.71 -2.82 8.04
N ARG A 48 -0.61 -1.83 7.14
CA ARG A 48 -1.16 -0.49 7.38
C ARG A 48 -2.66 -0.49 7.08
N GLY A 49 -3.43 0.22 7.90
CA GLY A 49 -4.86 0.40 7.62
C GLY A 49 -5.14 1.24 6.38
N CYS A 50 -6.41 1.33 5.99
CA CYS A 50 -6.82 2.05 4.78
C CYS A 50 -6.97 3.56 4.98
N ILE A 51 -6.90 4.07 6.22
CA ILE A 51 -7.06 5.49 6.51
C ILE A 51 -5.75 6.24 6.24
N VAL A 52 -5.84 7.31 5.45
CA VAL A 52 -4.69 8.13 5.06
C VAL A 52 -4.21 8.98 6.23
N SER A 53 -2.89 9.06 6.40
CA SER A 53 -2.21 9.73 7.51
C SER A 53 -0.79 10.16 7.06
N PRO A 54 -0.14 11.11 7.75
CA PRO A 54 1.19 11.62 7.37
C PRO A 54 2.33 10.60 7.49
N ASP A 55 2.05 9.39 7.96
CA ASP A 55 3.02 8.29 8.02
C ASP A 55 3.16 7.55 6.69
N ILE A 56 2.30 7.83 5.72
CA ILE A 56 2.34 7.18 4.41
C ILE A 56 3.47 7.78 3.58
N SER A 57 4.30 6.92 2.96
CA SER A 57 5.41 7.35 2.10
C SER A 57 5.01 7.43 0.63
N VAL A 58 4.17 6.50 0.15
CA VAL A 58 3.78 6.41 -1.25
C VAL A 58 2.28 6.13 -1.34
N LEU A 59 1.58 6.89 -2.18
CA LEU A 59 0.18 6.66 -2.54
C LEU A 59 0.10 6.33 -4.02
N ASN A 60 -0.54 5.21 -4.34
CA ASN A 60 -0.80 4.78 -5.71
C ASN A 60 -2.21 5.25 -6.08
N LEU A 61 -2.29 6.19 -7.02
CA LEU A 61 -3.51 6.84 -7.50
C LEU A 61 -3.81 6.43 -8.96
N VAL A 62 -5.09 6.37 -9.32
CA VAL A 62 -5.59 6.10 -10.68
C VAL A 62 -6.48 7.28 -11.02
N ILE A 63 -6.19 7.91 -12.15
CA ILE A 63 -6.96 9.03 -12.66
C ILE A 63 -8.14 8.45 -13.44
N CYS A 64 -9.37 8.69 -12.95
CA CYS A 64 -10.58 8.09 -13.52
C CYS A 64 -11.29 9.00 -14.53
N TRP A 65 -11.06 10.32 -14.46
CA TRP A 65 -11.72 11.28 -15.34
C TRP A 65 -10.72 12.31 -15.85
N ASN A 66 -10.54 12.33 -17.17
CA ASN A 66 -9.71 13.31 -17.85
C ASN A 66 -10.61 14.22 -18.68
N THR A 67 -11.21 15.23 -18.05
CA THR A 67 -11.72 16.37 -18.82
C THR A 67 -10.64 17.42 -18.89
N HIS A 68 -10.06 17.51 -20.08
CA HIS A 68 -9.10 18.51 -20.53
C HIS A 68 -7.65 18.34 -20.01
N CYS A 69 -6.73 18.36 -20.99
CA CYS A 69 -5.26 18.38 -20.93
C CYS A 69 -4.54 17.04 -20.65
N PRO A 70 -3.64 16.58 -21.56
CA PRO A 70 -2.86 15.38 -21.34
C PRO A 70 -1.85 15.64 -20.21
N THR A 71 -1.96 14.89 -19.10
CA THR A 71 -1.01 14.96 -18.00
C THR A 71 0.37 14.53 -18.48
N SER A 72 1.23 15.51 -18.75
CA SER A 72 2.66 15.32 -18.93
C SER A 72 3.23 14.70 -17.65
N ALA A 73 3.72 13.47 -17.75
CA ALA A 73 4.43 12.81 -16.68
C ALA A 73 5.73 13.57 -16.37
N LYS A 74 5.65 14.61 -15.53
CA LYS A 74 6.83 15.28 -14.98
C LYS A 74 7.48 14.32 -13.98
N ARG A 75 8.50 13.61 -14.46
CA ARG A 75 9.46 12.89 -13.62
C ARG A 75 10.25 13.93 -12.83
N GLU A 76 9.81 14.21 -11.61
CA GLU A 76 10.57 15.05 -10.69
C GLU A 76 11.57 14.17 -9.94
N GLU A 77 12.82 14.19 -10.40
CA GLU A 77 13.96 13.68 -9.63
C GLU A 77 14.06 14.52 -8.35
N ARG A 78 13.58 13.97 -7.23
CA ARG A 78 13.83 14.57 -5.93
C ARG A 78 15.31 14.48 -5.63
N LYS A 79 15.98 15.62 -5.84
CA LYS A 79 17.31 15.94 -5.35
C LYS A 79 17.46 15.48 -3.91
N HIS A 80 18.54 14.75 -3.68
CA HIS A 80 19.11 14.47 -2.37
C HIS A 80 19.16 15.77 -1.56
N PHE A 81 18.39 15.86 -0.48
CA PHE A 81 18.50 16.97 0.46
C PHE A 81 19.50 16.56 1.54
N LYS A 82 20.76 16.90 1.27
CA LYS A 82 21.96 16.85 2.11
C LYS A 82 22.46 15.47 2.56
#